data_AF-A0A514CN01-F1
#
_entry.id   AF-A0A514CN01-F1
#
_cell.length_a   1.000
_cell.length_b   1.000
_cell.length_c   1.000
_cell.angle_alpha   90.00
_cell.angle_beta   90.00
_cell.angle_gamma   90.00
#
_symmetry.space_group_name_H-M   'P 1'
#
loop_
_entity.id
_entity.type
_entity.pdbx_description
1 polymer ?
#
loop_
_entity_poly.entity_id
_entity_poly.type
_entity_poly.pdbx_seq_one_letter_code
_entity_poly.pdbx_strand_id
1 'polypeptide(L)'
;MKKLLKNMPLMAFVLAAASALAFNLPAEEVQGTKEALIDPSNNEWTDITGQMQGIHYNCDEEVETDCTRELDQFGEELPDTRVEGEYQPL
;
A
#
# COMPACT_ATOMS: atom_id res chain seq x y z
N MET A 1 -38.56 -36.01 -23.09
CA MET A 1 -37.71 -35.08 -22.33
C MET A 1 -36.33 -35.71 -22.06
N LYS A 2 -35.45 -35.85 -23.07
CA LYS A 2 -34.10 -36.47 -22.90
C LYS A 2 -32.99 -35.82 -23.74
N LYS A 3 -33.19 -34.58 -24.24
CA LYS A 3 -32.25 -33.92 -25.16
C LYS A 3 -31.54 -32.68 -24.61
N LEU A 4 -31.87 -32.23 -23.39
CA LEU A 4 -31.33 -30.98 -22.82
C LEU A 4 -30.02 -31.15 -22.03
N LEU A 5 -29.57 -32.39 -21.79
CA LEU A 5 -28.39 -32.70 -20.97
C LEU A 5 -27.07 -32.80 -21.76
N LYS A 6 -27.08 -32.61 -23.08
CA LYS A 6 -25.90 -32.93 -23.92
C LYS A 6 -24.95 -31.76 -24.19
N ASN A 7 -25.32 -30.53 -23.82
CA ASN A 7 -24.56 -29.32 -24.20
C ASN A 7 -24.04 -28.49 -23.00
N MET A 8 -24.05 -29.04 -21.77
CA MET A 8 -23.58 -28.30 -20.59
C MET A 8 -22.05 -28.03 -20.49
N PRO A 9 -21.11 -28.72 -21.17
CA PRO A 9 -19.69 -28.47 -20.90
C PRO A 9 -19.14 -27.21 -21.58
N LEU A 10 -19.88 -26.61 -22.52
CA LEU A 10 -19.42 -25.45 -23.30
C LEU A 10 -19.62 -24.10 -22.57
N MET A 11 -20.56 -24.00 -21.63
CA MET A 11 -20.77 -22.75 -20.86
C MET A 11 -19.76 -22.55 -19.73
N ALA A 12 -19.16 -23.62 -19.21
CA ALA A 12 -18.20 -23.54 -18.11
C ALA A 12 -16.87 -22.88 -18.52
N PHE A 13 -16.49 -22.97 -19.79
CA PHE A 13 -15.24 -22.37 -20.29
C PHE A 13 -15.32 -20.86 -20.48
N VAL A 14 -16.51 -20.28 -20.65
CA VAL A 14 -16.67 -18.84 -20.86
C VAL A 14 -16.67 -18.06 -19.54
N LEU A 15 -17.12 -18.67 -18.43
CA LEU A 15 -17.08 -18.03 -17.11
C LEU A 15 -15.68 -17.95 -16.50
N ALA A 16 -14.76 -18.85 -16.86
CA ALA A 16 -13.39 -18.82 -16.35
C ALA A 16 -12.54 -17.68 -16.92
N ALA A 17 -12.91 -17.13 -18.09
CA ALA A 17 -12.18 -16.03 -18.72
C ALA A 17 -12.55 -14.65 -18.13
N ALA A 18 -13.73 -14.51 -17.53
CA ALA A 18 -14.18 -13.24 -16.94
C ALA A 18 -13.67 -13.02 -15.51
N SER A 19 -13.37 -14.08 -14.76
CA SER A 19 -12.83 -13.99 -13.39
C SER A 19 -11.34 -13.62 -13.34
N ALA A 20 -10.59 -13.82 -14.42
CA ALA A 20 -9.18 -13.42 -14.49
C ALA A 20 -8.97 -11.92 -14.76
N LEU A 21 -10.02 -11.20 -15.16
CA LEU A 21 -9.95 -9.75 -15.43
C LEU A 21 -10.39 -8.89 -14.24
N ALA A 22 -10.93 -9.48 -13.18
CA ALA A 22 -11.32 -8.74 -11.97
C ALA A 22 -10.17 -8.53 -10.97
N PHE A 23 -9.04 -9.22 -11.15
CA PHE A 23 -7.85 -9.10 -10.28
C PHE A 23 -6.68 -8.34 -10.92
N ASN A 24 -6.90 -7.76 -12.11
CA ASN A 24 -5.96 -6.86 -12.78
C ASN A 24 -6.59 -5.47 -12.91
N LEU A 25 -7.14 -4.95 -11.81
CA LEU A 25 -7.23 -3.51 -11.68
C LEU A 25 -5.79 -3.00 -11.53
N PRO A 26 -5.33 -2.05 -12.37
CA PRO A 26 -4.03 -1.44 -12.16
C PRO A 26 -4.00 -0.88 -10.74
N ALA A 27 -2.95 -1.21 -9.99
CA ALA A 27 -2.69 -0.71 -8.64
C ALA A 27 -2.34 0.80 -8.62
N GLU A 28 -2.97 1.60 -9.49
CA GLU A 28 -2.64 3.01 -9.72
C GLU A 28 -3.40 3.98 -8.81
N GLU A 29 -4.37 3.56 -7.99
CA GLU A 29 -5.16 4.50 -7.19
C GLU A 29 -5.55 3.98 -5.80
N VAL A 30 -4.60 3.45 -5.04
CA VAL A 30 -4.68 3.56 -3.58
C VAL A 30 -3.58 4.55 -3.16
N GLN A 31 -3.91 5.84 -3.21
CA GLN A 31 -2.99 6.93 -2.83
C GLN A 31 -2.89 6.95 -1.29
N GLY A 32 -2.03 6.10 -0.74
CA GLY A 32 -1.56 6.27 0.64
C GLY A 32 -0.63 7.47 0.76
N THR A 33 -0.49 8.02 1.96
CA THR A 33 0.50 9.07 2.27
C THR A 33 1.67 8.48 3.03
N LYS A 34 2.87 9.03 2.82
CA LYS A 34 4.02 8.74 3.68
C LYS A 34 4.26 9.93 4.58
N GLU A 35 4.32 9.69 5.88
CA GLU A 35 4.59 10.73 6.86
C GLU A 35 5.88 10.45 7.62
N ALA A 36 6.55 11.51 8.06
CA ALA A 36 7.74 11.46 8.91
C ALA A 36 7.52 12.21 10.22
N LEU A 37 8.13 11.73 11.30
CA LEU A 37 8.16 12.40 12.58
C LEU A 37 9.41 13.30 12.64
N ILE A 38 9.27 14.57 12.27
CA ILE A 38 10.40 15.51 12.17
C ILE A 38 10.87 15.99 13.54
N ASP A 39 9.93 16.21 14.47
CA ASP A 39 10.23 16.55 15.87
C ASP A 39 9.47 15.60 16.79
N PRO A 40 10.13 14.57 17.35
CA PRO A 40 9.48 13.62 18.25
C PRO A 40 8.98 14.26 19.55
N SER A 41 9.44 15.47 19.90
CA SER A 41 8.98 16.20 21.10
C SER A 41 7.54 16.70 20.96
N ASN A 42 7.12 17.01 19.73
CA ASN A 42 5.77 17.51 19.43
C ASN A 42 4.83 16.41 18.95
N ASN A 43 5.37 15.22 18.64
CA ASN A 43 4.62 14.07 18.12
C ASN A 43 3.77 14.42 16.87
N GLU A 44 4.26 15.37 16.07
CA GLU A 44 3.63 15.84 14.83
C GLU A 44 4.23 15.11 13.62
N TRP A 45 3.36 14.50 12.84
CA TRP A 45 3.70 13.80 11.61
C TRP A 45 3.57 14.74 10.42
N THR A 46 4.58 14.76 9.56
CA THR A 46 4.65 15.61 8.37
C THR A 46 4.62 14.77 7.11
N ASP A 47 3.76 15.13 6.17
CA ASP A 47 3.69 14.48 4.86
C ASP A 47 5.00 14.67 4.08
N ILE A 48 5.65 13.55 3.76
CA ILE A 48 6.85 13.45 2.95
C ILE A 48 6.61 12.59 1.70
N THR A 49 5.36 12.48 1.25
CA THR A 49 4.98 11.73 0.06
C THR A 49 5.79 12.20 -1.15
N GLY A 50 6.37 11.25 -1.89
CA GLY A 50 7.26 11.53 -3.02
C GLY A 50 8.73 11.72 -2.65
N GLN A 51 9.06 11.85 -1.36
CA GLN A 51 10.44 11.75 -0.90
C GLN A 51 10.90 10.29 -0.86
N MET A 52 12.21 10.09 -1.04
CA MET A 52 12.85 8.79 -1.13
C MET A 52 14.02 8.73 -0.14
N GLN A 53 14.03 7.68 0.69
CA GLN A 53 15.13 7.41 1.63
C GLN A 53 16.45 7.22 0.86
N GLY A 54 17.55 7.76 1.40
CA GLY A 54 18.87 7.79 0.76
C GLY A 54 19.04 8.85 -0.32
N ILE A 55 17.98 9.57 -0.70
CA ILE A 55 18.02 10.68 -1.68
C ILE A 55 17.60 11.99 -1.03
N HIS A 56 16.47 12.00 -0.32
CA HIS A 56 15.88 13.19 0.30
C HIS A 56 16.02 13.18 1.83
N TYR A 57 16.05 11.99 2.43
CA TYR A 57 16.16 11.81 3.87
C TYR A 57 16.79 10.47 4.22
N ASN A 58 17.23 10.31 5.47
CA ASN A 58 17.59 9.05 6.10
C ASN A 58 16.85 8.89 7.43
N CYS A 59 16.79 7.66 7.91
CA CYS A 59 16.35 7.35 9.26
C CYS A 59 17.58 6.94 10.07
N ASP A 60 17.85 7.65 11.16
CA ASP A 60 18.92 7.32 12.09
C ASP A 60 18.44 6.29 13.11
N GLU A 61 18.78 5.03 12.87
CA GLU A 61 18.37 3.88 13.69
C GLU A 61 19.05 3.85 15.08
N GLU A 62 20.00 4.75 15.37
CA GLU A 62 20.62 4.82 16.70
C GLU A 62 19.69 5.40 17.77
N VAL A 63 18.58 6.00 17.36
CA VAL A 63 17.59 6.62 18.24
C VAL A 63 16.30 5.79 18.28
N GLU A 64 15.84 5.43 19.48
CA GLU A 64 14.57 4.72 19.70
C GLU A 64 13.37 5.69 19.54
N THR A 65 13.11 6.13 18.32
CA THR A 65 11.95 6.93 17.94
C THR A 65 11.35 6.42 16.63
N ASP A 66 10.24 7.00 16.18
CA ASP A 66 9.65 6.66 14.89
C ASP A 66 10.20 7.62 13.83
N CYS A 67 10.61 7.09 12.68
CA CYS A 67 11.12 7.90 11.56
C CYS A 67 9.99 8.20 10.59
N THR A 68 9.39 7.15 10.02
CA THR A 68 8.33 7.26 9.00
C THR A 68 7.22 6.24 9.21
N ARG A 69 6.03 6.55 8.71
CA ARG A 69 4.90 5.63 8.59
C ARG A 69 4.18 5.81 7.26
N GLU A 70 3.43 4.81 6.83
CA GLU A 70 2.54 4.94 5.69
C GLU A 70 1.09 4.85 6.14
N LEU A 71 0.26 5.75 5.61
CA LEU A 71 -1.18 5.74 5.81
C LEU A 71 -1.88 5.28 4.54
N ASP A 72 -3.02 4.61 4.69
CA ASP A 72 -3.89 4.29 3.58
C ASP A 72 -4.71 5.52 3.12
N GLN A 73 -5.55 5.33 2.12
CA GLN A 73 -6.41 6.38 1.56
C GLN A 73 -7.46 6.93 2.56
N PHE A 74 -7.67 6.28 3.70
CA PHE A 74 -8.58 6.70 4.77
C PHE A 74 -7.83 7.38 5.92
N GLY A 75 -6.50 7.50 5.83
CA GLY A 75 -5.66 8.02 6.90
C GLY A 75 -5.39 7.00 8.01
N GLU A 76 -5.68 5.72 7.77
CA GLU A 76 -5.37 4.64 8.71
C GLU A 76 -3.94 4.16 8.48
N GLU A 77 -3.19 3.96 9.55
CA GLU A 77 -1.81 3.48 9.42
C GLU A 77 -1.77 2.06 8.89
N LEU A 78 -0.95 1.86 7.84
CA LEU A 78 -0.72 0.56 7.26
C LEU A 78 0.16 -0.28 8.19
N PRO A 79 -0.22 -1.54 8.50
CA PRO A 79 0.58 -2.40 9.35
C PRO A 79 1.96 -2.65 8.74
N ASP A 80 2.97 -2.78 9.60
CA ASP A 80 4.36 -3.08 9.23
C ASP A 80 5.05 -2.04 8.30
N THR A 81 4.51 -0.83 8.20
CA THR A 81 5.11 0.28 7.41
C THR A 81 5.87 1.30 8.25
N ARG A 82 5.80 1.16 9.58
CA ARG A 82 6.50 2.03 10.52
C ARG A 82 7.98 1.68 10.52
N VAL A 83 8.81 2.71 10.35
CA VAL A 83 10.27 2.62 10.37
C VAL A 83 10.75 3.33 11.61
N GLU A 84 11.57 2.65 12.42
CA GLU A 84 12.20 3.23 13.60
C GLU A 84 13.41 4.10 13.21
N GLY A 85 13.72 5.08 14.05
CA GLY A 85 14.85 6.00 13.90
C GLY A 85 14.45 7.46 13.88
N GLU A 86 15.43 8.36 13.91
CA GLU A 86 15.21 9.81 13.79
C GLU A 86 15.25 10.25 12.32
N TYR A 87 14.26 11.05 11.89
CA TYR A 87 14.24 11.59 10.54
C TYR A 87 15.36 12.62 10.32
N GLN A 88 16.26 12.36 9.36
CA GLN A 88 17.36 13.24 8.98
C GLN A 88 17.23 13.67 7.51
N PRO A 89 16.93 14.95 7.21
CA PRO A 89 16.90 15.42 5.82
C PRO A 89 18.31 15.44 5.19
N LEU A 90 18.40 15.16 3.89
CA LEU A 90 19.63 15.16 3.10
C LEU A 90 19.77 16.39 2.21
#